data_AF-A0A1N7JIP6-F1
#
_entry.id   AF-A0A1N7JIP6-F1
#
_cell.length_a   1.000
_cell.length_b   1.000
_cell.length_c   1.000
_cell.angle_alpha   90.00
_cell.angle_beta   90.00
_cell.angle_gamma   90.00
#
_symmetry.space_group_name_H-M   'P 1'
#
loop_
_entity.id
_entity.type
_entity.pdbx_description
1 polymer ?
#
loop_
_entity_poly.entity_id
_entity_poly.type
_entity_poly.pdbx_seq_one_letter_code
_entity_poly.pdbx_strand_id
1 'polypeptide(L)' 'MRTKDGVASLSDLVRSSLRLRPDRIPIGEVRGAEALDLLKAWGTGHPGGIGTIHAGSGSGALRRLERLIQEAVVTVPRP' A
#
# COMPACT_ATOMS: atom_id res chain seq x y z
N MET A 1 -0.41 9.37 7.32
CA MET A 1 0.27 9.73 6.06
C MET A 1 -0.74 10.39 5.14
N ARG A 2 -0.44 11.54 4.53
CA ARG A 2 -1.39 12.32 3.73
C ARG A 2 -0.69 12.86 2.48
N THR A 3 -1.30 12.66 1.32
CA THR A 3 -0.81 13.18 0.04
C THR A 3 -1.28 14.62 -0.17
N LYS A 4 -0.57 15.34 -1.04
CA LYS A 4 -1.03 16.58 -1.64
C LYS A 4 -0.92 16.43 -3.15
N ASP A 5 -2.03 16.68 -3.84
CA ASP A 5 -2.12 16.50 -5.29
C ASP A 5 -1.06 17.35 -6.02
N GLY A 6 -0.42 16.75 -7.01
CA GLY A 6 0.68 17.37 -7.77
C GLY A 6 1.99 17.54 -6.99
N VAL A 7 2.05 17.17 -5.70
CA VAL A 7 3.27 17.29 -4.88
C VAL A 7 3.91 15.92 -4.61
N ALA A 8 3.13 14.96 -4.12
CA ALA A 8 3.61 13.61 -3.84
C ALA A 8 2.45 12.62 -3.85
N SER A 9 2.65 11.48 -4.53
CA SER A 9 1.76 10.33 -4.47
C SER A 9 1.96 9.55 -3.17
N LEU A 10 1.00 8.67 -2.85
CA LEU A 10 1.15 7.80 -1.69
C LEU A 10 2.35 6.85 -1.87
N SER A 11 2.60 6.38 -3.09
CA SER A 11 3.79 5.62 -3.46
C SER A 11 5.10 6.36 -3.16
N ASP A 12 5.17 7.66 -3.47
CA ASP A 12 6.36 8.48 -3.19
C ASP A 12 6.63 8.55 -1.68
N LEU A 13 5.58 8.80 -0.91
CA LEU A 13 5.67 8.88 0.54
C LEU A 13 6.05 7.51 1.15
N VAL A 14 5.53 6.39 0.63
CA VAL A 14 5.86 5.03 1.11
C VAL A 14 7.33 4.74 0.87
N ARG A 15 7.82 5.01 -0.34
CA ARG A 15 9.23 4.85 -0.70
C ARG A 15 10.15 5.73 0.15
N SER A 16 9.73 6.96 0.43
CA SER A 16 10.47 7.88 1.31
C SER A 16 10.56 7.34 2.74
N SER A 17 9.45 6.83 3.28
CA SER A 17 9.38 6.29 4.64
C SER A 17 10.38 5.17 4.89
N LEU A 18 10.66 4.32 3.89
CA LEU A 18 11.65 3.23 4.01
C LEU A 18 13.07 3.71 4.33
N ARG A 19 13.40 4.97 3.99
CA ARG A 19 14.71 5.57 4.30
C ARG A 19 14.81 6.10 5.73
N LEU A 20 13.70 6.13 6.46
CA LEU A 20 13.60 6.69 7.82
C LEU A 20 13.66 5.62 8.91
N ARG A 21 13.96 4.36 8.56
CA ARG A 21 13.96 3.20 9.48
C ARG A 21 12.66 3.09 10.29
N PRO A 22 11.50 2.98 9.63
CA PRO A 22 10.23 2.97 10.33
C PRO A 22 10.05 1.64 11.09
N ASP A 23 9.56 1.71 12.33
CA ASP A 23 9.09 0.51 13.02
C ASP A 23 7.75 0.04 12.43
N ARG A 24 6.91 0.98 11.98
CA ARG A 24 5.61 0.74 11.36
C ARG A 24 5.33 1.76 10.27
N ILE A 25 4.60 1.35 9.24
CA ILE A 25 4.12 2.27 8.18
C ILE A 25 2.58 2.35 8.26
N PRO A 26 2.01 3.38 8.92
CA PRO A 26 0.58 3.59 8.97
C PRO A 26 0.07 4.35 7.75
N ILE A 27 -0.95 3.81 7.09
CA ILE A 27 -1.63 4.41 5.94
C ILE A 27 -3.04 4.83 6.33
N GLY A 28 -3.44 6.02 5.88
CA GLY A 28 -4.80 6.51 6.11
C GLY A 28 -5.82 5.63 5.41
N GLU A 29 -5.79 5.61 4.07
CA GLU A 29 -6.68 4.82 3.23
C GLU A 29 -5.95 4.43 1.94
N VAL A 30 -6.12 3.18 1.49
CA VAL A 30 -5.63 2.69 0.20
C VAL A 30 -6.76 2.75 -0.82
N ARG A 31 -6.54 3.43 -1.94
CA ARG A 31 -7.58 3.78 -2.93
C ARG A 31 -7.25 3.34 -4.35
N GLY A 32 -5.98 3.10 -4.68
CA GLY A 32 -5.52 2.72 -6.02
C GLY A 32 -4.29 1.79 -6.04
N ALA A 33 -3.56 1.87 -7.16
CA ALA A 33 -2.37 1.09 -7.47
C ALA A 33 -1.23 1.16 -6.41
N GLU A 34 -1.24 2.16 -5.54
CA GLU A 34 -0.29 2.27 -4.42
C GLU A 34 -0.35 1.07 -3.45
N ALA A 35 -1.42 0.27 -3.51
CA ALA A 35 -1.58 -0.96 -2.74
C ALA A 35 -0.38 -1.91 -2.91
N LEU A 36 0.19 -2.01 -4.11
CA LEU A 36 1.35 -2.85 -4.35
C LEU A 36 2.61 -2.32 -3.66
N ASP A 37 2.85 -1.01 -3.74
CA ASP A 37 3.99 -0.38 -3.06
C ASP A 37 3.88 -0.52 -1.54
N LEU A 38 2.67 -0.38 -1.00
CA LEU A 38 2.41 -0.58 0.42
C LEU A 38 2.67 -2.01 0.86
N LEU A 39 2.14 -2.99 0.12
CA LEU A 39 2.34 -4.41 0.45
C LEU A 39 3.81 -4.81 0.38
N LYS A 40 4.53 -4.34 -0.65
CA LYS A 40 5.98 -4.53 -0.76
C LYS A 40 6.71 -3.90 0.42
N ALA A 41 6.39 -2.65 0.77
CA ALA A 41 6.99 -1.98 1.90
C ALA A 41 6.76 -2.80 3.18
N TRP A 42 5.53 -3.16 3.53
CA TRP A 42 5.24 -3.97 4.72
C TRP A 42 5.96 -5.32 4.77
N GLY A 43 6.33 -5.88 3.62
CA GLY A 43 7.14 -7.09 3.52
C GLY A 43 8.65 -6.90 3.71
N THR A 44 9.17 -5.67 3.80
CA THR A 44 10.62 -5.41 3.89
C THR A 44 11.06 -4.97 5.29
N GLY A 45 11.88 -5.78 5.97
CA GLY A 45 12.82 -5.33 7.01
C GLY A 45 12.28 -4.64 8.28
N HIS A 46 10.99 -4.35 8.35
CA HIS A 46 10.31 -3.72 9.47
C HIS A 46 9.04 -4.52 9.82
N PRO A 47 8.61 -4.53 11.09
CA PRO A 47 7.65 -5.52 11.57
C PRO A 47 6.24 -5.41 10.96
N GLY A 48 5.96 -4.42 10.09
CA GLY A 48 4.77 -4.33 9.24
C GLY A 48 4.10 -2.96 9.31
N GLY A 49 2.79 -2.90 9.12
CA GLY A 49 2.03 -1.66 9.29
C GLY A 49 0.53 -1.88 9.39
N ILE A 50 -0.22 -0.79 9.30
CA ILE A 50 -1.68 -0.77 9.38
C ILE A 50 -2.22 0.21 8.36
N GLY A 51 -3.39 -0.09 7.80
CA GLY A 51 -4.09 0.84 6.93
C GLY A 51 -5.57 0.56 6.89
N THR A 52 -6.33 1.48 6.30
CA THR A 52 -7.75 1.28 6.03
C THR A 52 -8.00 1.08 4.54
N ILE A 53 -9.07 0.36 4.23
CA ILE A 53 -9.53 0.10 2.87
C ILE A 53 -11.05 0.01 2.91
N HIS A 54 -11.70 0.65 1.94
CA HIS A 54 -13.16 0.59 1.85
C HIS A 54 -13.63 -0.76 1.30
N ALA A 55 -14.43 -1.49 2.08
CA ALA A 55 -15.05 -2.75 1.69
C ALA A 55 -16.30 -3.07 2.52
N GLY A 56 -17.24 -3.81 1.94
CA GLY A 56 -18.48 -4.20 2.62
C GLY A 56 -18.35 -5.40 3.58
N SER A 57 -17.19 -6.07 3.60
CA SER A 57 -16.90 -7.18 4.51
C SER A 57 -15.39 -7.40 4.65
N GLY A 58 -14.96 -8.12 5.68
CA GLY A 58 -13.55 -8.44 5.88
C GLY A 58 -12.95 -9.26 4.73
N SER A 59 -13.66 -10.27 4.22
CA SER A 59 -13.23 -11.02 3.03
C SER A 59 -13.27 -10.17 1.76
N GLY A 60 -14.23 -9.23 1.67
CA GLY A 60 -14.30 -8.24 0.61
C GLY A 60 -13.10 -7.30 0.59
N ALA A 61 -12.55 -6.94 1.75
CA ALA A 61 -11.35 -6.11 1.85
C ALA A 61 -10.13 -6.79 1.23
N LEU A 62 -9.94 -8.09 1.46
CA LEU A 62 -8.85 -8.87 0.84
C LEU A 62 -8.99 -8.91 -0.69
N ARG A 63 -10.19 -9.17 -1.21
CA ARG A 63 -10.45 -9.15 -2.66
C ARG A 63 -10.28 -7.74 -3.25
N ARG A 64 -10.65 -6.69 -2.51
CA ARG A 64 -10.45 -5.31 -2.95
C ARG A 64 -8.96 -4.97 -3.01
N LEU A 65 -8.19 -5.38 -2.02
CA LEU A 65 -6.74 -5.21 -1.99
C LEU A 65 -6.07 -5.91 -3.18
N GLU A 66 -6.48 -7.14 -3.50
CA GLU A 66 -6.01 -7.87 -4.68
C GLU A 66 -6.27 -7.08 -5.98
N ARG A 67 -7.50 -6.57 -6.16
CA ARG A 67 -7.85 -5.74 -7.33
C ARG A 67 -7.02 -4.47 -7.41
N LEU A 68 -6.82 -3.77 -6.30
CA LEU A 68 -5.98 -2.57 -6.25
C LEU A 68 -4.53 -2.86 -6.65
N ILE A 69 -3.99 -4.01 -6.24
CA ILE A 69 -2.66 -4.46 -6.65
C ILE A 69 -2.61 -4.71 -8.16
N GLN A 70 -3.66 -5.29 -8.74
CA GLN A 70 -3.76 -5.54 -10.19
C GLN A 70 -3.84 -4.25 -11.02
N GLU A 71 -4.25 -3.12 -10.44
CA GLU A 71 -4.18 -1.81 -11.12
C GLU A 71 -2.73 -1.37 -11.39
N ALA A 72 -1.77 -1.83 -10.58
CA ALA A 72 -0.34 -1.54 -10.75
C ALA A 72 0.36 -2.52 -11.72
N VAL A 73 -0.07 -3.78 -11.75
CA VAL A 73 0.56 -4.86 -12.54
C VAL A 73 -0.49 -5.84 -13.04
N VAL A 74 -0.57 -6.01 -14.36
CA VAL A 74 -1.55 -6.89 -15.02
C VAL A 74 -1.19 -8.38 -14.88
N THR A 75 0.08 -8.70 -14.77
CA THR A 75 0.57 -10.10 -14.70
C THR A 75 1.52 -10.25 -13.52
N VAL A 76 1.08 -10.96 -12.48
CA VAL A 76 1.97 -11.33 -11.36
C VAL A 76 2.93 -12.41 -11.89
N PRO A 77 4.27 -12.20 -11.83
CA PRO A 77 5.22 -13.25 -12.13
C PRO A 77 5.00 -14.40 -11.16
N ARG A 78 4.61 -15.56 -11.68
CA ARG A 78 4.61 -16.80 -10.89
C ARG A 78 5.99 -17.45 -11.02
N PRO A 79 6.53 -18.04 -9.95
CA PRO A 79 7.72 -18.87 -10.06
C PRO A 79 7.51 -20.03 -11.03
#